data_AF-A0AAU9MTA5-F1
#
_entry.id   AF-A0AAU9MTA5-F1
#
_cell.length_a   1.000
_cell.length_b   1.000
_cell.length_c   1.000
_cell.angle_alpha   90.00
_cell.angle_beta   90.00
_cell.angle_gamma   90.00
#
_symmetry.space_group_name_H-M   'P 1'
#
loop_
_entity.id
_entity.type
_entity.pdbx_description
1 polymer ?
#
loop_
_entity_poly.entity_id
_entity_poly.type
_entity_poly.pdbx_seq_one_letter_code
_entity_poly.pdbx_strand_id
1 'polypeptide(L)'
;MLFGAISQTIFTVRRHAPELIRPAQPTPRELKPLSDIDDQEGLRFHIPLIYIYRQDPKMRNKNPATVIREALAKVLVFYYPFAGRLKEGPARKLMVDCSGDGVLFIEAEADVTLKQLGDALMPPFPCMNELLYDVPGSDGIVDSPLLLIQVIFYMSFLVERIVLIMSTKR
;
A
#
# COMPACT_ATOMS: atom_id res chain seq x y z
N MET A 1 34.79 -2.56 14.94
CA MET A 1 33.55 -1.80 14.67
C MET A 1 32.43 -2.56 15.35
N LEU A 2 31.87 -2.02 16.43
CA LEU A 2 30.79 -2.66 17.18
C LEU A 2 29.50 -2.57 16.37
N PHE A 3 28.95 -3.72 15.96
CA PHE A 3 27.54 -3.82 15.62
C PHE A 3 26.76 -3.52 16.91
N GLY A 4 26.22 -2.31 17.02
CA GLY A 4 25.29 -1.97 18.09
C GLY A 4 24.10 -2.92 18.01
N ALA A 5 23.70 -3.46 19.16
CA ALA A 5 22.52 -4.31 19.27
C ALA A 5 21.32 -3.60 18.63
N ILE A 6 20.72 -4.24 17.63
CA ILE A 6 19.44 -3.80 17.08
C ILE A 6 18.42 -4.05 18.18
N SER A 7 18.08 -3.01 18.94
CA SER A 7 17.00 -3.10 19.91
C SER A 7 15.69 -3.28 19.15
N GLN A 8 15.16 -4.51 19.09
CA GLN A 8 13.79 -4.74 18.67
C GLN A 8 12.88 -4.02 19.66
N THR A 9 12.32 -2.90 19.24
CA THR A 9 11.29 -2.23 20.01
C THR A 9 10.03 -3.05 19.82
N ILE A 10 9.60 -3.76 20.86
CA ILE A 10 8.34 -4.50 20.84
C ILE A 10 7.22 -3.46 21.03
N PHE A 11 6.38 -3.31 20.02
CA PHE A 11 5.21 -2.45 20.04
C PHE A 11 4.03 -3.17 19.42
N THR A 12 2.83 -2.77 19.81
CA THR A 12 1.57 -3.31 19.32
C THR A 12 1.01 -2.41 18.23
N VAL A 13 0.65 -3.00 17.09
CA VAL A 13 -0.13 -2.31 16.04
C VAL A 13 -1.57 -2.79 16.07
N ARG A 14 -2.48 -1.92 16.50
CA ARG A 14 -3.93 -2.15 16.46
C ARG A 14 -4.47 -1.71 15.11
N ARG A 15 -5.15 -2.61 14.41
CA ARG A 15 -5.65 -2.36 13.05
C ARG A 15 -7.17 -2.32 13.06
N HIS A 16 -7.73 -1.35 12.36
CA HIS A 16 -9.15 -1.31 12.07
C HIS A 16 -9.49 -2.32 10.96
N ALA A 17 -10.78 -2.60 10.79
CA ALA A 17 -11.24 -3.47 9.72
C ALA A 17 -10.80 -2.92 8.34
N PRO A 18 -10.26 -3.77 7.45
CA PRO A 18 -9.92 -3.34 6.09
C PRO A 18 -11.15 -2.87 5.32
N GLU A 19 -10.96 -1.86 4.48
CA GLU A 19 -12.00 -1.31 3.61
C GLU A 19 -11.51 -1.17 2.16
N LEU A 20 -12.44 -1.06 1.21
CA LEU A 20 -12.14 -0.81 -0.19
C LEU A 20 -12.43 0.65 -0.54
N ILE A 21 -11.38 1.40 -0.86
CA ILE A 21 -11.50 2.78 -1.31
C ILE A 21 -11.67 2.80 -2.82
N ARG A 22 -12.87 3.21 -3.24
CA ARG A 22 -13.27 3.27 -4.65
C ARG A 22 -12.98 4.65 -5.24
N PRO A 23 -12.87 4.76 -6.58
CA PRO A 23 -12.83 6.05 -7.26
C PRO A 23 -14.01 6.93 -6.85
N ALA A 24 -13.77 8.21 -6.62
CA ALA A 24 -14.79 9.17 -6.18
C ALA A 24 -15.85 9.48 -7.27
N GLN A 25 -15.57 9.10 -8.52
CA GLN A 25 -16.44 9.26 -9.67
C GLN A 25 -16.41 7.99 -10.53
N PRO A 26 -17.43 7.73 -11.36
CA PRO A 26 -17.40 6.62 -12.30
C PRO A 26 -16.16 6.67 -13.20
N THR A 27 -15.55 5.51 -13.44
CA THR A 27 -14.37 5.35 -14.29
C THR A 27 -14.67 4.41 -15.44
N PRO A 28 -13.90 4.45 -16.55
CA PRO A 28 -14.03 3.48 -17.63
C PRO A 28 -13.98 2.02 -17.12
N ARG A 29 -14.85 1.19 -17.69
CA ARG A 29 -14.93 -0.25 -17.45
C ARG A 29 -14.30 -0.95 -18.65
N GLU A 30 -13.10 -1.47 -18.47
CA GLU A 30 -12.33 -2.05 -19.55
C GLU A 30 -11.32 -3.07 -19.03
N LEU A 31 -10.87 -3.95 -19.93
CA LEU A 31 -9.82 -4.92 -19.66
C LEU A 31 -8.55 -4.44 -20.37
N LYS A 32 -7.54 -4.05 -19.59
CA LYS A 32 -6.28 -3.53 -20.13
C LYS A 32 -5.18 -4.57 -20.07
N PRO A 33 -4.68 -5.08 -21.22
CA PRO A 33 -3.53 -5.97 -21.20
C PRO A 33 -2.29 -5.26 -20.67
N LEU A 34 -1.53 -5.97 -19.83
CA LEU A 34 -0.21 -5.51 -19.41
C LEU A 34 0.75 -5.49 -20.60
N SER A 35 1.70 -4.55 -20.57
CA SER A 35 2.80 -4.56 -21.53
C SER A 35 3.65 -5.83 -21.38
N ASP A 36 4.46 -6.16 -22.38
CA ASP A 36 5.36 -7.33 -22.27
C ASP A 36 6.47 -7.13 -21.23
N ILE A 37 6.76 -5.88 -20.85
CA ILE A 37 7.65 -5.57 -19.74
C ILE A 37 6.97 -5.91 -18.41
N ASP A 38 5.70 -5.54 -18.27
CA ASP A 38 4.91 -5.68 -17.05
C ASP A 38 4.41 -7.11 -16.78
N ASP A 39 4.25 -7.91 -17.83
CA ASP A 39 3.69 -9.26 -17.77
C ASP A 39 4.71 -10.35 -17.40
N GLN A 40 5.98 -9.96 -17.21
CA GLN A 40 7.06 -10.91 -16.88
C GLN A 40 6.77 -11.64 -15.57
N GLU A 41 6.95 -12.97 -15.57
CA GLU A 41 6.72 -13.81 -14.39
C GLU A 41 7.49 -13.32 -13.16
N GLY A 42 8.73 -12.85 -13.37
CA GLY A 42 9.58 -12.32 -12.31
C GLY A 42 9.06 -11.04 -11.65
N LEU A 43 8.06 -10.36 -12.22
CA LEU A 43 7.43 -9.15 -11.67
C LEU A 43 6.09 -9.42 -10.95
N ARG A 44 5.65 -10.69 -10.90
CA ARG A 44 4.37 -11.08 -10.30
C ARG A 44 4.47 -11.22 -8.79
N PHE A 45 4.81 -10.13 -8.10
CA PHE A 45 4.92 -10.07 -6.64
C PHE A 45 4.52 -8.70 -6.08
N HIS A 46 4.16 -8.67 -4.79
CA HIS A 46 3.89 -7.43 -4.06
C HIS A 46 5.19 -6.82 -3.53
N ILE A 47 5.37 -5.52 -3.72
CA ILE A 47 6.50 -4.78 -3.14
C ILE A 47 6.03 -3.97 -1.94
N PRO A 48 6.51 -4.30 -0.72
CA PRO A 48 6.25 -3.47 0.46
C PRO A 48 7.16 -2.25 0.48
N LEU A 49 6.55 -1.08 0.65
CA LEU A 49 7.21 0.21 0.85
C LEU A 49 6.71 0.82 2.16
N ILE A 50 7.63 1.45 2.90
CA ILE A 50 7.31 2.17 4.13
C ILE A 50 7.84 3.59 3.99
N TYR A 51 6.93 4.55 4.10
CA TYR A 51 7.22 5.97 4.15
C TYR A 51 6.91 6.50 5.53
N ILE A 52 7.81 7.34 6.05
CA ILE A 52 7.73 7.83 7.42
C ILE A 52 7.76 9.34 7.37
N TYR A 53 6.72 9.95 7.89
CA TYR A 53 6.51 11.40 7.89
C TYR A 53 6.42 11.92 9.33
N ARG A 54 7.15 13.00 9.57
CA ARG A 54 6.98 13.78 10.80
C ARG A 54 5.63 14.48 10.77
N GLN A 55 4.99 14.58 11.94
CA GLN A 55 3.73 15.28 12.05
C GLN A 55 3.92 16.77 11.71
N ASP A 56 3.12 17.29 10.78
CA ASP A 56 3.04 18.73 10.52
C ASP A 56 2.17 19.40 11.61
N PRO A 57 2.69 20.38 12.36
CA PRO A 57 1.91 21.13 13.35
C PRO A 57 0.60 21.71 12.81
N LYS A 58 0.54 22.07 11.51
CA LYS A 58 -0.66 22.61 10.86
C LYS A 58 -1.75 21.56 10.66
N MET A 59 -1.39 20.28 10.66
CA MET A 59 -2.29 19.15 10.43
C MET A 59 -2.67 18.44 11.75
N ARG A 60 -2.32 19.01 12.90
CA ARG A 60 -2.51 18.39 14.24
C ARG A 60 -3.96 17.96 14.52
N ASN A 61 -4.94 18.68 13.97
CA ASN A 61 -6.37 18.41 14.20
C ASN A 61 -7.01 17.54 13.12
N LYS A 62 -6.23 17.01 12.17
CA LYS A 62 -6.73 16.14 11.11
C LYS A 62 -6.22 14.71 11.33
N ASN A 63 -7.10 13.74 11.16
CA ASN A 63 -6.71 12.35 11.05
C ASN A 63 -6.09 12.11 9.67
N PRO A 64 -4.80 11.76 9.55
CA PRO A 64 -4.19 11.54 8.25
C PRO A 64 -4.78 10.36 7.47
N ALA A 65 -5.42 9.37 8.10
CA ALA A 65 -6.12 8.29 7.37
C ALA A 65 -7.29 8.87 6.62
N THR A 66 -8.08 9.73 7.26
CA THR A 66 -9.17 10.43 6.59
C THR A 66 -8.67 11.26 5.40
N VAL A 67 -7.56 11.99 5.58
CA VAL A 67 -6.97 12.79 4.50
C VAL A 67 -6.50 11.91 3.33
N ILE A 68 -5.77 10.84 3.62
CA ILE A 68 -5.25 9.92 2.59
C ILE A 68 -6.40 9.16 1.92
N ARG A 69 -7.40 8.69 2.68
CA ARG A 69 -8.60 8.03 2.18
C ARG A 69 -9.32 8.90 1.15
N GLU A 70 -9.58 10.16 1.49
CA GLU A 70 -10.25 11.12 0.59
C GLU A 70 -9.39 11.46 -0.64
N ALA A 71 -8.08 11.64 -0.46
CA ALA A 71 -7.16 11.90 -1.55
C ALA A 71 -7.07 10.70 -2.51
N LEU A 72 -7.02 9.48 -1.98
CA LEU A 72 -6.98 8.23 -2.72
C LEU A 72 -8.24 8.07 -3.57
N ALA A 73 -9.44 8.27 -3.01
CA ALA A 73 -10.68 8.21 -3.77
C ALA A 73 -10.66 9.19 -4.97
N LYS A 74 -10.14 10.41 -4.78
CA LYS A 74 -10.03 11.42 -5.86
C LYS A 74 -8.99 11.04 -6.91
N VAL A 75 -7.81 10.58 -6.50
CA VAL A 75 -6.72 10.24 -7.43
C VAL A 75 -7.05 9.01 -8.25
N LEU A 76 -7.80 8.06 -7.69
CA LEU A 76 -8.27 6.85 -8.40
C LEU A 76 -9.23 7.16 -9.56
N VAL A 77 -9.77 8.36 -9.70
CA VAL A 77 -10.47 8.76 -10.92
C VAL A 77 -9.51 8.81 -12.11
N PHE A 78 -8.30 9.32 -11.89
CA PHE A 78 -7.26 9.45 -12.92
C PHE A 78 -6.43 8.18 -13.07
N TYR A 79 -6.25 7.45 -11.96
CA TYR A 79 -5.45 6.23 -11.86
C TYR A 79 -6.34 4.99 -11.62
N TYR A 80 -7.49 4.96 -12.29
CA TYR A 80 -8.53 3.95 -12.09
C TYR A 80 -8.11 2.49 -12.28
N PRO A 81 -7.08 2.13 -13.09
CA PRO A 81 -6.63 0.73 -13.16
C PRO A 81 -6.20 0.18 -11.80
N PHE A 82 -5.65 1.01 -10.89
CA PHE A 82 -5.28 0.56 -9.54
C PHE A 82 -6.46 0.16 -8.65
N ALA A 83 -7.67 0.60 -8.97
CA ALA A 83 -8.90 0.15 -8.32
C ALA A 83 -9.45 -1.16 -8.91
N GLY A 84 -8.79 -1.73 -9.93
CA GLY A 84 -9.19 -2.98 -10.58
C GLY A 84 -8.58 -4.23 -9.96
N ARG A 85 -8.61 -5.33 -10.71
CA ARG A 85 -7.99 -6.62 -10.36
C ARG A 85 -7.23 -7.16 -11.56
N LEU A 86 -6.11 -7.85 -11.32
CA LEU A 86 -5.45 -8.59 -12.38
C LEU A 86 -6.26 -9.84 -12.71
N LYS A 87 -6.38 -10.13 -13.99
CA LYS A 87 -6.98 -11.33 -14.57
C LYS A 87 -5.94 -12.01 -15.46
N GLU A 88 -5.92 -13.33 -15.43
CA GLU A 88 -5.09 -14.12 -16.33
C GLU A 88 -5.91 -14.55 -17.56
N GLY A 89 -5.41 -14.23 -18.75
CA GLY A 89 -6.01 -14.60 -20.03
C GLY A 89 -5.31 -15.77 -20.71
N PRO A 90 -5.60 -16.02 -22.00
CA PRO A 90 -4.90 -17.01 -22.82
C PRO A 90 -3.38 -16.80 -22.77
N ALA A 91 -2.63 -17.92 -22.81
CA ALA A 91 -1.17 -17.91 -22.68
C ALA A 91 -0.63 -17.22 -21.41
N ARG A 92 -1.45 -17.16 -20.35
CA ARG A 92 -1.12 -16.54 -19.06
C ARG A 92 -0.89 -15.02 -19.12
N LYS A 93 -1.36 -14.35 -20.17
CA LYS A 93 -1.26 -12.89 -20.33
C LYS A 93 -2.03 -12.20 -19.21
N LEU A 94 -1.37 -11.38 -18.41
CA LEU A 94 -2.02 -10.58 -17.39
C LEU A 94 -2.71 -9.34 -17.99
N MET A 95 -3.90 -9.06 -17.49
CA MET A 95 -4.71 -7.91 -17.86
C MET A 95 -5.33 -7.30 -16.59
N VAL A 96 -5.43 -5.98 -16.52
CA VAL A 96 -6.17 -5.29 -15.47
C VAL A 96 -7.63 -5.19 -15.87
N ASP A 97 -8.50 -5.90 -15.17
CA ASP A 97 -9.94 -5.65 -15.18
C ASP A 97 -10.20 -4.37 -14.36
N CYS A 98 -10.53 -3.28 -15.03
CA CYS A 98 -10.81 -1.97 -14.44
C CYS A 98 -12.21 -1.94 -13.80
N SER A 99 -12.48 -2.88 -12.88
CA SER A 99 -13.74 -3.09 -12.18
C SER A 99 -14.06 -2.01 -11.13
N GLY A 100 -13.09 -1.14 -10.81
CA GLY A 100 -13.25 -0.06 -9.83
C GLY A 100 -13.69 -0.55 -8.44
N ASP A 101 -13.40 -1.81 -8.12
CA ASP A 101 -13.71 -2.43 -6.84
C ASP A 101 -13.02 -1.72 -5.68
N GLY A 102 -11.89 -1.08 -5.96
CA GLY A 102 -11.17 -0.20 -5.05
C GLY A 102 -9.84 -0.77 -4.60
N VAL A 103 -9.10 0.09 -3.90
CA VAL A 103 -7.81 -0.19 -3.24
C VAL A 103 -8.07 -0.64 -1.81
N LEU A 104 -7.34 -1.65 -1.35
CA LEU A 104 -7.46 -2.12 0.03
C LEU A 104 -6.80 -1.11 0.96
N PHE A 105 -7.55 -0.63 1.95
CA PHE A 105 -7.10 0.42 2.86
C PHE A 105 -7.30 -0.02 4.31
N ILE A 106 -6.31 0.28 5.15
CA ILE A 106 -6.29 -0.09 6.56
C ILE A 106 -5.83 1.11 7.37
N GLU A 107 -6.66 1.48 8.34
CA GLU A 107 -6.31 2.43 9.38
C GLU A 107 -5.76 1.66 10.59
N ALA A 108 -4.71 2.16 11.20
CA ALA A 108 -4.04 1.49 12.31
C ALA A 108 -3.44 2.48 13.32
N GLU A 109 -3.14 1.99 14.51
CA GLU A 109 -2.50 2.71 15.59
C GLU A 109 -1.34 1.87 16.12
N ALA A 110 -0.17 2.48 16.34
CA ALA A 110 0.97 1.82 16.96
C ALA A 110 1.35 2.51 18.26
N ASP A 111 1.61 1.74 19.33
CA ASP A 111 2.02 2.26 20.65
C ASP A 111 3.53 2.57 20.75
N VAL A 112 4.09 3.13 19.69
CA VAL A 112 5.50 3.50 19.59
C VAL A 112 5.62 4.95 19.12
N THR A 113 6.78 5.57 19.28
CA THR A 113 7.07 6.92 18.80
C THR A 113 8.21 6.89 17.79
N LEU A 114 8.31 7.92 16.94
CA LEU A 114 9.34 7.97 15.91
C LEU A 114 10.74 7.96 16.53
N LYS A 115 10.88 8.59 17.70
CA LYS A 115 12.09 8.60 18.49
C LYS A 115 12.48 7.19 18.97
N GLN A 116 11.51 6.35 19.34
CA GLN A 116 11.77 4.98 19.79
C GLN A 116 12.19 4.06 18.64
N LEU A 117 11.78 4.35 17.40
CA LEU A 117 12.27 3.64 16.22
C LEU A 117 13.70 4.04 15.81
N GLY A 118 14.24 5.10 16.42
CA GLY A 118 15.58 5.62 16.15
C GLY A 118 15.68 6.45 14.87
N ASP A 119 16.87 6.98 14.63
CA ASP A 119 17.15 7.84 13.48
C ASP A 119 17.48 7.03 12.20
N ALA A 120 17.82 5.75 12.36
CA ALA A 120 18.13 4.84 11.26
C ALA A 120 16.84 4.22 10.68
N LEU A 121 16.03 5.07 10.06
CA LEU A 121 14.81 4.68 9.34
C LEU A 121 15.09 4.05 7.97
N MET A 122 16.32 3.56 7.75
CA MET A 122 16.78 2.98 6.49
C MET A 122 16.81 1.46 6.57
N PRO A 123 16.62 0.76 5.43
CA PRO A 123 16.81 -0.69 5.38
C PRO A 123 18.22 -1.12 5.85
N PRO A 124 18.34 -2.21 6.61
CA PRO A 124 17.27 -3.06 7.13
C PRO A 124 16.52 -2.39 8.30
N PHE A 125 15.21 -2.19 8.15
CA PHE A 125 14.40 -1.52 9.16
C PHE A 125 13.96 -2.55 10.22
N PRO A 126 14.34 -2.40 11.50
CA PRO A 126 14.22 -3.47 12.50
C PRO A 126 12.81 -3.96 12.80
N CYS A 127 11.80 -3.13 12.53
CA CYS A 127 10.41 -3.40 12.92
C CYS A 127 9.48 -3.52 11.70
N MET A 128 10.02 -3.95 10.56
CA MET A 128 9.28 -4.00 9.30
C MET A 128 8.10 -4.97 9.37
N ASN A 129 8.29 -6.15 9.98
CA ASN A 129 7.26 -7.19 10.07
C ASN A 129 6.09 -6.79 10.98
N GLU A 130 6.34 -5.97 11.99
CA GLU A 130 5.34 -5.46 12.92
C GLU A 130 4.44 -4.41 12.25
N LEU A 131 5.03 -3.57 11.38
CA LEU A 131 4.32 -2.54 10.63
C LEU A 131 3.59 -3.10 9.41
N LEU A 132 4.21 -4.03 8.67
CA LEU A 132 3.57 -4.68 7.52
C LEU A 132 2.40 -5.55 7.98
N TYR A 133 1.38 -5.66 7.14
CA TYR A 133 0.24 -6.52 7.40
C TYR A 133 -0.28 -7.11 6.11
N ASP A 134 -0.34 -8.44 6.08
CA ASP A 134 -0.96 -9.20 5.01
C ASP A 134 -2.41 -9.44 5.40
N VAL A 135 -3.33 -8.78 4.70
CA VAL A 135 -4.76 -9.06 4.89
C VAL A 135 -5.03 -10.46 4.35
N PRO A 136 -5.68 -11.35 5.12
CA PRO A 136 -5.99 -12.68 4.64
C PRO A 136 -6.73 -12.65 3.30
N GLY A 137 -6.18 -13.35 2.30
CA GLY A 137 -6.73 -13.39 0.94
C GLY A 137 -6.38 -12.21 0.04
N SER A 138 -5.46 -11.32 0.44
CA SER A 138 -4.95 -10.23 -0.40
C SER A 138 -3.53 -10.48 -0.96
N ASP A 139 -2.92 -11.61 -0.65
CA ASP A 139 -1.54 -11.99 -1.01
C ASP A 139 -1.41 -12.53 -2.44
N GLY A 140 -2.53 -12.92 -3.06
CA GLY A 140 -2.57 -13.31 -4.47
C GLY A 140 -2.21 -12.17 -5.43
N ILE A 141 -1.88 -12.53 -6.67
CA ILE A 141 -1.65 -11.59 -7.79
C ILE A 141 -2.93 -11.41 -8.60
N VAL A 142 -3.57 -12.53 -8.98
CA VAL A 142 -4.82 -12.55 -9.74
C VAL A 142 -6.00 -12.44 -8.78
N ASP A 143 -7.04 -11.71 -9.18
CA ASP A 143 -8.27 -11.47 -8.40
C ASP A 143 -8.08 -10.75 -7.04
N SER A 144 -6.86 -10.33 -6.73
CA SER A 144 -6.50 -9.57 -5.53
C SER A 144 -6.40 -8.07 -5.79
N PRO A 145 -6.60 -7.22 -4.76
CA PRO A 145 -6.34 -5.78 -4.86
C PRO A 145 -4.91 -5.48 -5.34
N LEU A 146 -4.77 -4.56 -6.30
CA LEU A 146 -3.46 -4.17 -6.85
C LEU A 146 -2.64 -3.28 -5.93
N LEU A 147 -3.30 -2.68 -4.95
CA LEU A 147 -2.69 -1.76 -4.01
C LEU A 147 -3.30 -2.01 -2.63
N LEU A 148 -2.45 -2.09 -1.63
CA LEU A 148 -2.81 -2.09 -0.22
C LEU A 148 -2.11 -0.91 0.45
N ILE A 149 -2.89 -0.02 1.05
CA ILE A 149 -2.38 1.12 1.80
C ILE A 149 -2.76 0.93 3.27
N GLN A 150 -1.76 0.94 4.14
CA GLN A 150 -1.97 1.00 5.58
C GLN A 150 -1.43 2.32 6.11
N VAL A 151 -2.27 3.06 6.82
CA VAL A 151 -1.87 4.30 7.50
C VAL A 151 -1.91 4.08 9.00
N ILE A 152 -0.78 4.28 9.65
CA ILE A 152 -0.61 4.09 11.08
C ILE A 152 -0.44 5.45 11.75
N PHE A 153 -1.19 5.73 12.83
CA PHE A 153 -1.11 6.97 13.60
C PHE A 153 -0.33 6.82 14.91
N TYR A 154 -0.01 7.99 15.50
CA TYR A 154 0.93 8.25 16.62
C TYR A 154 2.40 8.40 16.22
N MET A 155 2.73 8.01 14.99
CA MET A 155 3.78 8.57 14.15
C MET A 155 3.26 8.47 12.73
N SER A 156 3.40 9.46 11.85
CA SER A 156 2.80 9.32 10.53
C SER A 156 3.58 8.30 9.68
N PHE A 157 3.18 7.03 9.69
CA PHE A 157 3.66 5.99 8.77
C PHE A 157 2.64 5.81 7.66
N LEU A 158 3.12 5.81 6.42
CA LEU A 158 2.38 5.34 5.27
C LEU A 158 3.09 4.08 4.76
N VAL A 159 2.47 2.94 4.95
CA VAL A 159 2.93 1.70 4.33
C VAL A 159 2.17 1.55 3.03
N GLU A 160 2.89 1.61 1.91
CA GLU A 160 2.33 1.32 0.59
C GLU A 160 2.82 -0.06 0.17
N ARG A 161 1.90 -1.00 -0.01
CA ARG A 161 2.20 -2.23 -0.75
C ARG A 161 1.69 -2.05 -2.16
N ILE A 162 2.63 -1.81 -3.08
CA ILE A 162 2.36 -1.67 -4.50
C ILE A 162 2.57 -3.03 -5.15
N VAL A 163 1.57 -3.59 -5.83
CA VAL A 163 1.85 -4.59 -6.86
C VAL A 163 2.63 -3.86 -7.93
N LEU A 164 3.89 -4.21 -8.12
CA LEU A 164 4.75 -3.49 -9.03
C LEU A 164 4.44 -3.94 -10.46
N ILE A 165 3.42 -3.31 -11.04
CA ILE A 165 3.21 -3.25 -12.49
C ILE A 165 4.07 -2.07 -12.95
N MET A 166 5.27 -2.34 -13.49
CA MET A 166 6.21 -1.34 -14.01
C MET A 166 5.66 -0.57 -15.22
N SER A 167 4.61 0.23 -15.03
CA SER A 167 4.03 1.05 -16.08
C SER A 167 5.10 1.92 -16.77
N THR A 168 5.53 1.49 -17.96
CA THR A 168 6.03 2.36 -19.02
C THR A 168 5.31 1.89 -20.28
N LYS A 169 4.48 2.70 -20.96
CA LYS A 169 4.70 4.07 -21.43
C LYS A 169 3.35 4.78 -21.68
N ARG A 170 3.42 6.11 -21.76
CA ARG A 170 2.38 7.06 -22.19
C ARG A 170 1.66 6.66 -23.47
#